data_AF-A0A5E4LUP8-F1
#
_entry.id   AF-A0A5E4LUP8-F1
#
_cell.length_a   1.000
_cell.length_b   1.000
_cell.length_c   1.000
_cell.angle_alpha   90.00
_cell.angle_beta   90.00
_cell.angle_gamma   90.00
#
_symmetry.space_group_name_H-M   'P 1'
#
loop_
_entity.id
_entity.type
_entity.pdbx_description
1 polymer ?
#
loop_
_entity_poly.entity_id
_entity_poly.type
_entity_poly.pdbx_seq_one_letter_code
_entity_poly.pdbx_strand_id
1 'polypeptide(L)'
;MLIEVTVKPNSRKFAVKLESGKLAVSLTEPAEKNKANLELVKGLARLLGCEVKLIGGLKSKRKRLELGLDERELRENLGLLPG
;
A
#
# COMPACT_ATOMS: atom_id res chain seq x y z
N MET A 1 1.81 -11.80 5.07
CA MET A 1 2.75 -11.03 5.93
C MET A 1 2.15 -9.71 6.41
N LEU A 2 2.65 -9.17 7.52
CA LEU A 2 2.25 -7.86 8.07
C LEU A 2 3.26 -6.79 7.65
N ILE A 3 2.78 -5.70 7.05
CA ILE A 3 3.62 -4.55 6.70
C ILE A 3 3.08 -3.23 7.19
N GLU A 4 3.99 -2.29 7.41
CA GLU A 4 3.67 -0.89 7.60
C GLU A 4 3.82 -0.12 6.29
N VAL A 5 2.76 0.58 5.91
CA VAL A 5 2.74 1.46 4.75
C VAL A 5 2.45 2.89 5.18
N THR A 6 3.14 3.84 4.57
CA THR A 6 2.87 5.28 4.74
C THR A 6 2.04 5.75 3.56
N VAL A 7 0.84 6.25 3.84
CA VAL A 7 -0.04 6.83 2.82
C VAL A 7 0.14 8.33 2.69
N LYS A 8 0.22 8.79 1.45
CA LYS A 8 0.26 10.21 1.05
C LYS A 8 -1.01 10.54 0.25
N PRO A 9 -2.13 10.87 0.92
CA PRO A 9 -3.38 11.26 0.26
C PRO A 9 -3.23 12.60 -0.49
N ASN A 10 -4.19 12.93 -1.36
CA ASN A 10 -4.18 14.12 -2.23
C ASN A 10 -2.97 14.18 -3.18
N SER A 11 -2.48 13.03 -3.62
CA SER A 11 -1.45 12.95 -4.66
C SER A 11 -2.07 13.12 -6.05
N ARG A 12 -1.30 13.63 -7.01
CA ARG A 12 -1.77 13.78 -8.41
C ARG A 12 -2.05 12.45 -9.11
N LYS A 13 -1.45 11.36 -8.64
CA LYS A 13 -1.58 10.01 -9.19
C LYS A 13 -1.37 8.95 -8.12
N PHE A 14 -1.98 7.79 -8.31
CA PHE A 14 -1.68 6.59 -7.52
C PHE A 14 -0.26 6.12 -7.82
N ALA A 15 0.55 5.89 -6.78
CA ALA A 15 1.91 5.37 -6.94
C ALA A 15 2.35 4.63 -5.69
N VAL A 16 3.09 3.53 -5.86
CA VAL A 16 3.70 2.76 -4.78
C VAL A 16 5.22 2.88 -4.92
N LYS A 17 5.90 3.20 -3.82
CA LYS A 17 7.36 3.31 -3.76
C LYS A 17 7.87 2.63 -2.50
N LEU A 18 9.08 2.10 -2.56
CA LEU A 18 9.81 1.65 -1.37
C LEU A 18 10.82 2.74 -0.99
N GLU A 19 10.61 3.40 0.15
CA GLU A 19 11.56 4.37 0.74
C GLU A 19 12.16 3.75 2.01
N SER A 20 13.47 3.50 2.03
CA SER A 20 14.20 3.04 3.21
C SER A 20 13.58 1.80 3.90
N GLY A 21 13.15 0.82 3.11
CA GLY A 21 12.50 -0.40 3.61
C GLY A 21 11.04 -0.24 4.04
N LYS A 22 10.43 0.92 3.80
CA LYS A 22 9.02 1.20 4.08
C LYS A 22 8.26 1.45 2.79
N LEU A 23 7.08 0.87 2.66
CA LEU A 23 6.20 1.16 1.53
C LEU A 23 5.58 2.55 1.71
N ALA A 24 5.71 3.41 0.71
CA ALA A 24 5.03 4.68 0.59
C ALA A 24 4.02 4.59 -0.55
N VAL A 25 2.73 4.83 -0.25
CA VAL A 25 1.64 4.80 -1.23
C VAL A 25 1.04 6.19 -1.37
N SER A 26 1.18 6.76 -2.56
CA SER A 26 0.49 7.97 -2.97
C SER A 26 -0.92 7.61 -3.41
N LEU A 27 -1.91 8.30 -2.83
CA LEU A 27 -3.32 8.10 -3.10
C LEU A 27 -3.90 9.37 -3.70
N THR A 28 -4.74 9.23 -4.71
CA THR A 28 -5.47 10.34 -5.34
C THR A 28 -6.63 10.79 -4.47
N GLU A 29 -7.35 9.86 -3.89
CA GLU A 29 -8.48 10.19 -3.02
C GLU A 29 -8.02 10.85 -1.69
N PRO A 30 -8.81 11.80 -1.16
CA PRO A 30 -8.55 12.38 0.15
C PRO A 30 -8.73 11.35 1.27
N ALA A 31 -8.09 11.60 2.42
CA ALA A 31 -8.24 10.78 3.63
C ALA A 31 -9.63 10.91 4.31
N GLU A 32 -10.63 11.43 3.60
CA GLU A 32 -11.98 11.67 4.10
C GLU A 32 -12.91 10.52 3.74
N LYS A 33 -13.89 10.26 4.62
CA LYS A 33 -14.97 9.28 4.39
C LYS A 33 -14.50 7.89 3.94
N ASN A 34 -13.34 7.41 4.45
CA ASN A 34 -12.79 6.08 4.16
C ASN A 34 -12.35 5.87 2.68
N LYS A 35 -12.38 6.90 1.84
CA LYS A 35 -12.09 6.81 0.40
C LYS A 35 -10.65 6.41 0.11
N ALA A 36 -9.69 7.08 0.76
CA ALA A 36 -8.27 6.70 0.69
C ALA A 36 -8.00 5.26 1.15
N ASN A 37 -8.79 4.72 2.08
CA ASN A 37 -8.57 3.34 2.57
C ASN A 37 -9.04 2.33 1.52
N LEU A 38 -10.19 2.59 0.91
CA LEU A 38 -10.70 1.76 -0.18
C LEU A 38 -9.79 1.83 -1.40
N GLU A 39 -9.31 3.01 -1.79
CA GLU A 39 -8.36 3.17 -2.89
C GLU A 39 -7.05 2.44 -2.59
N LEU A 40 -6.52 2.55 -1.37
CA LEU A 40 -5.31 1.84 -0.96
C LEU A 40 -5.47 0.32 -1.09
N VAL A 41 -6.52 -0.25 -0.50
CA VAL A 41 -6.74 -1.69 -0.49
C VAL A 41 -6.97 -2.21 -1.91
N LYS A 42 -7.85 -1.56 -2.67
CA LYS A 42 -8.14 -1.96 -4.06
C LYS A 42 -6.94 -1.77 -4.99
N GLY A 43 -6.22 -0.66 -4.85
CA GLY A 43 -5.04 -0.35 -5.65
C GLY A 43 -3.90 -1.32 -5.38
N LEU A 44 -3.61 -1.61 -4.11
CA LEU A 44 -2.59 -2.59 -3.75
C LEU A 44 -3.01 -4.02 -4.11
N ALA A 45 -4.25 -4.43 -3.86
CA ALA A 45 -4.71 -5.76 -4.24
C ALA A 45 -4.62 -5.98 -5.76
N ARG A 46 -4.95 -4.95 -6.56
CA ARG A 46 -4.82 -5.02 -8.02
C ARG A 46 -3.37 -5.01 -8.50
N LEU A 47 -2.48 -4.29 -7.81
CA LEU A 47 -1.07 -4.20 -8.16
C LEU A 47 -0.29 -5.47 -7.79
N LEU A 48 -0.60 -6.04 -6.62
CA LEU A 48 0.08 -7.22 -6.08
C LEU A 48 -0.59 -8.54 -6.47
N GLY A 49 -1.81 -8.50 -7.00
CA GLY A 49 -2.59 -9.69 -7.32
C GLY A 49 -2.99 -10.53 -6.11
N CYS A 50 -2.91 -9.97 -4.89
CA CYS A 50 -3.15 -10.69 -3.65
C CYS A 50 -4.26 -10.04 -2.81
N GLU A 51 -4.71 -10.77 -1.79
CA GLU A 51 -5.59 -10.21 -0.78
C GLU A 51 -4.83 -9.18 0.07
N VAL A 52 -5.44 -8.01 0.27
CA VAL A 52 -4.90 -6.92 1.10
C VAL A 52 -5.94 -6.56 2.14
N LYS A 53 -5.58 -6.65 3.42
CA LYS A 53 -6.46 -6.32 4.55
C LYS A 53 -5.87 -5.19 5.37
N LEU A 54 -6.68 -4.16 5.63
CA LEU A 54 -6.31 -3.08 6.54
C LEU A 54 -6.62 -3.49 7.98
N ILE A 55 -5.56 -3.77 8.72
CA ILE A 55 -5.60 -4.24 10.12
C ILE A 55 -5.39 -3.09 11.12
N GLY A 56 -4.95 -1.91 10.67
CA GLY A 56 -4.88 -0.74 11.55
C GLY A 56 -4.38 0.53 10.89
N GLY A 57 -4.51 1.64 11.62
CA GLY A 57 -4.08 2.96 11.15
C GLY A 57 -5.13 3.72 10.33
N LEU A 58 -6.42 3.43 10.52
CA LEU A 58 -7.52 4.12 9.80
C LEU A 58 -7.48 5.65 9.94
N LYS A 59 -7.04 6.16 11.10
CA LYS A 59 -6.93 7.61 11.38
C LYS A 59 -5.50 8.15 11.22
N SER A 60 -4.56 7.32 10.76
CA SER A 60 -3.13 7.65 10.71
C SER A 60 -2.60 7.61 9.28
N LYS A 61 -1.59 8.45 8.99
CA LYS A 61 -0.82 8.35 7.73
C LYS A 61 0.00 7.05 7.65
N ARG A 62 0.26 6.41 8.79
CA ARG A 62 0.87 5.07 8.86
C ARG A 62 -0.23 4.04 9.03
N LYS A 63 -0.28 3.10 8.11
CA LYS A 63 -1.27 2.03 8.06
C LYS A 63 -0.58 0.69 8.16
N ARG A 64 -1.21 -0.24 8.85
CA ARG A 64 -0.78 -1.63 8.92
C ARG A 64 -1.65 -2.43 7.97
N LEU A 65 -1.01 -3.15 7.05
CA LEU A 65 -1.66 -4.00 6.08
C LEU A 65 -1.21 -5.44 6.27
N GLU A 66 -2.14 -6.36 6.17
CA GLU A 66 -1.88 -7.77 5.99
C GLU A 66 -1.97 -8.07 4.49
N LEU A 67 -0.90 -8.65 3.96
CA LEU A 67 -0.81 -9.11 2.57
C LEU A 67 -0.86 -10.64 2.54
N GLY A 68 -1.60 -11.21 1.60
CA GLY A 68 -1.62 -12.65 1.34
C GLY A 68 -0.41 -13.19 0.56
N LEU A 69 0.72 -12.49 0.61
CA LEU A 69 1.97 -12.85 -0.08
C LEU A 69 3.18 -12.71 0.85
N ASP A 70 4.30 -13.26 0.41
CA ASP A 70 5.59 -13.25 1.12
C ASP A 70 6.50 -12.08 0.71
N GLU A 71 7.56 -11.81 1.48
CA GLU A 71 8.47 -10.67 1.22
C GLU A 71 9.08 -10.73 -0.19
N ARG A 72 9.37 -11.94 -0.67
CA ARG A 72 9.94 -12.18 -2.00
C ARG A 72 8.97 -11.74 -3.11
N GLU A 73 7.73 -12.21 -3.05
CA GLU A 73 6.69 -11.85 -4.03
C GLU A 73 6.40 -10.35 -4.00
N LEU A 74 6.42 -9.74 -2.81
CA LEU A 74 6.26 -8.28 -2.70
C LEU A 74 7.37 -7.55 -3.47
N ARG A 75 8.61 -7.99 -3.31
CA ARG A 75 9.76 -7.41 -4.02
C ARG A 75 9.68 -7.62 -5.52
N GLU A 76 9.24 -8.79 -5.98
CA GLU A 76 9.02 -9.10 -7.39
C GLU A 76 7.96 -8.19 -8.01
N ASN A 77 6.78 -8.09 -7.37
CA ASN A 77 5.70 -7.24 -7.85
C ASN A 77 6.05 -5.74 -7.86
N LEU A 78 6.95 -5.31 -6.96
CA LEU A 78 7.46 -3.94 -6.92
C LEU A 78 8.65 -3.71 -7.87
N GLY A 79 9.07 -4.73 -8.64
CA GLY A 79 10.19 -4.63 -9.59
C GLY A 79 11.55 -4.45 -8.94
N LEU A 80 11.74 -4.99 -7.72
CA LEU A 80 12.95 -4.83 -6.91
C LEU A 80 13.91 -6.02 -6.96
N LEU A 81 13.57 -7.09 -7.68
CA LEU A 81 14.56 -8.12 -8.03
C LEU A 81 15.24 -7.76 -9.36
N PRO A 82 16.58 -7.83 -9.45
CA PRO A 82 17.22 -7.88 -10.75
C PRO A 82 16.78 -9.19 -11.42
N GLY A 83 16.28 -9.07 -12.65
CA GLY A 83 16.00 -10.23 -13.51
C GLY A 83 17.24 -11.01 -13.85
#